data_AF-S4P1H3-F1
#
_entry.id   AF-S4P1H3-F1
#
_cell.length_a   1.000
_cell.length_b   1.000
_cell.length_c   1.000
_cell.angle_alpha   90.00
_cell.angle_beta   90.00
_cell.angle_gamma   90.00
#
_symmetry.space_group_name_H-M   'P 1'
#
loop_
_entity.id
_entity.type
_entity.pdbx_description
1 polymer ?
#
loop_
_entity_poly.entity_id
_entity_poly.type
_entity_poly.pdbx_seq_one_letter_code
_entity_poly.pdbx_strand_id
1 'polypeptide(L)' 'KNEEPFSVDIRSTLADGLAVPTVGYNAFRTVKTLIDQMITVNEDWIARAILHLVEQEKYVVEGGGAVGVA' A
#
# COMPACT_ATOMS: atom_id res chain seq x y z
N LYS A 1 -11.10 14.43 7.98
CA LYS A 1 -9.78 13.93 7.51
C LYS A 1 -8.73 14.54 8.42
N ASN A 2 -7.77 13.76 8.90
CA ASN A 2 -6.80 14.26 9.87
C ASN A 2 -5.90 15.33 9.23
N GLU A 3 -5.54 16.35 10.01
CA GLU A 3 -4.73 17.48 9.55
C GLU A 3 -3.23 17.16 9.56
N GLU A 4 -2.83 16.13 10.31
CA GLU A 4 -1.46 15.71 10.53
C GLU A 4 -1.35 14.17 10.58
N PRO A 5 -0.15 13.61 10.32
CA PRO A 5 0.12 12.20 10.55
C PRO A 5 -0.14 11.80 12.00
N PHE A 6 -0.69 10.62 12.19
CA PHE A 6 -0.91 10.01 13.51
C PHE A 6 -0.55 8.53 13.41
N SER A 7 -0.17 7.95 14.55
CA SER A 7 0.23 6.54 14.61
C SER A 7 -0.99 5.63 14.67
N VAL A 8 -0.89 4.47 14.00
CA VAL A 8 -1.86 3.39 14.08
C VAL A 8 -1.18 2.08 14.49
N ASP A 9 -1.96 1.16 15.07
CA ASP A 9 -1.50 -0.20 15.32
C ASP A 9 -1.34 -0.96 14.01
N ILE A 10 -0.20 -1.62 13.85
CA ILE A 10 0.11 -2.41 12.66
C ILE A 10 -0.20 -3.88 12.90
N ARG A 11 -0.64 -4.56 11.84
CA ARG A 11 -0.74 -6.02 11.77
C ARG A 11 0.18 -6.54 10.68
N SER A 12 0.55 -7.81 10.77
CA SER A 12 1.26 -8.49 9.68
C SER A 12 0.38 -8.51 8.42
N THR A 13 1.00 -8.31 7.26
CA THR A 13 0.37 -8.23 5.95
C THR A 13 1.36 -8.74 4.90
N LEU A 14 0.85 -9.24 3.77
CA LEU A 14 1.65 -9.54 2.57
C LEU A 14 2.43 -8.33 2.06
N ALA A 15 1.96 -7.11 2.32
CA ALA A 15 2.62 -5.86 1.98
C ALA A 15 3.34 -5.25 3.21
N ASP A 16 4.22 -6.03 3.83
CA ASP A 16 4.97 -5.64 5.03
C ASP A 16 5.82 -4.37 4.85
N GLY A 17 6.40 -4.15 3.67
CA GLY A 17 7.10 -2.91 3.31
C GLY A 17 6.24 -1.65 3.37
N LEU A 18 4.91 -1.79 3.31
CA LEU A 18 3.93 -0.70 3.46
C LEU A 18 3.34 -0.60 4.87
N ALA A 19 3.68 -1.54 5.76
CA ALA A 19 3.19 -1.61 7.13
C ALA A 19 3.93 -0.60 8.03
N VAL A 20 3.71 0.70 7.75
CA VAL A 20 4.33 1.85 8.41
C VAL A 20 3.33 2.49 9.38
N PRO A 21 3.65 2.65 10.69
CA PRO A 21 2.66 3.04 11.69
C PRO A 21 2.26 4.51 11.57
N THR A 22 3.19 5.34 11.09
CA THR A 22 3.01 6.78 10.94
C THR A 22 3.60 7.21 9.62
N VAL A 23 2.78 7.79 8.75
CA VAL A 23 3.25 8.34 7.47
C VAL A 23 4.22 9.50 7.72
N GLY A 24 5.24 9.65 6.87
CA GLY A 24 6.18 10.76 6.96
C GLY A 24 5.51 12.13 6.77
N TYR A 25 5.90 13.12 7.58
CA TYR A 25 5.26 14.45 7.60
C TYR A 25 5.33 15.16 6.25
N ASN A 26 6.51 15.17 5.62
CA ASN A 26 6.71 15.78 4.31
C ASN A 26 5.89 15.09 3.23
N ALA A 27 5.88 13.76 3.21
CA ALA A 27 5.07 12.99 2.27
C ALA A 27 3.58 13.33 2.42
N PHE A 28 3.05 13.26 3.65
CA PHE A 28 1.64 13.58 3.92
C PHE A 28 1.24 14.99 3.47
N ARG A 29 2.05 16.00 3.81
CA ARG A 29 1.81 17.40 3.41
C ARG A 29 1.82 17.56 1.89
N THR A 30 2.74 16.88 1.19
CA THR A 30 2.82 16.90 -0.27
C THR A 30 1.59 16.24 -0.91
N VAL A 31 1.21 15.02 -0.50
CA VAL A 31 0.14 14.28 -1.20
C VAL A 31 -1.25 14.86 -0.91
N LYS A 32 -1.47 15.49 0.26
CA LYS A 32 -2.80 15.90 0.76
C LYS A 32 -3.63 16.69 -0.26
N THR A 33 -2.98 17.48 -1.12
CA THR A 33 -3.63 18.33 -2.13
C THR A 33 -3.54 17.77 -3.55
N LEU A 34 -2.79 16.69 -3.74
CA LEU A 34 -2.47 16.11 -5.06
C LEU A 34 -3.20 14.79 -5.33
N ILE A 35 -3.72 14.12 -4.29
CA ILE A 35 -4.44 12.85 -4.44
C ILE A 35 -5.93 13.09 -4.68
N ASP A 36 -6.48 12.45 -5.71
CA ASP A 36 -7.92 12.42 -5.94
C ASP A 36 -8.62 11.45 -4.98
N GLN A 37 -8.05 10.25 -4.82
CA GLN A 37 -8.63 9.18 -4.04
C GLN A 37 -7.56 8.30 -3.38
N MET A 38 -7.90 7.77 -2.20
CA MET A 38 -7.17 6.71 -1.51
C MET A 38 -8.07 5.48 -1.45
N ILE A 39 -7.57 4.34 -1.87
CA ILE A 39 -8.29 3.07 -1.89
C ILE A 39 -7.55 2.09 -0.98
N THR A 40 -8.29 1.28 -0.25
CA THR A 40 -7.76 0.20 0.58
C THR A 40 -8.04 -1.13 -0.10
N VAL A 41 -7.04 -2.00 -0.14
CA VAL A 41 -7.17 -3.37 -0.63
C VAL A 41 -7.00 -4.34 0.54
N ASN A 42 -7.57 -5.53 0.42
CA ASN A 42 -7.39 -6.60 1.39
C ASN A 42 -6.27 -7.56 0.95
N GLU A 43 -5.87 -8.47 1.84
CA GLU A 43 -4.83 -9.46 1.58
C GLU A 43 -5.13 -10.35 0.36
N ASP A 44 -6.40 -10.70 0.13
CA ASP A 44 -6.81 -11.55 -0.99
C ASP A 44 -6.51 -10.91 -2.36
N TRP A 45 -6.72 -9.59 -2.47
CA TRP A 45 -6.40 -8.84 -3.69
C TRP A 45 -4.89 -8.74 -3.91
N ILE A 46 -4.11 -8.52 -2.85
CA ILE A 46 -2.64 -8.51 -2.92
C ILE A 46 -2.11 -9.87 -3.41
N ALA A 47 -2.61 -10.97 -2.84
CA ALA A 47 -2.22 -12.32 -3.24
C ALA A 47 -2.57 -12.62 -4.71
N ARG A 48 -3.76 -12.19 -5.17
CA ARG A 48 -4.18 -12.34 -6.58
C ARG A 48 -3.31 -11.50 -7.52
N ALA A 49 -2.94 -10.28 -7.12
CA ALA A 49 -2.07 -9.42 -7.91
C ALA A 49 -0.66 -10.01 -8.04
N ILE A 50 -0.09 -10.56 -6.96
CA ILE A 50 1.18 -11.29 -7.02
C ILE A 50 1.08 -12.46 -8.00
N LEU A 51 0.02 -13.27 -7.88
CA LEU A 51 -0.18 -14.42 -8.77
C LEU A 51 -0.31 -13.98 -10.23
N HIS A 52 -1.09 -12.94 -10.51
CA HIS A 52 -1.25 -12.38 -11.85
C HIS A 52 0.09 -11.90 -12.44
N LEU A 53 0.89 -11.16 -11.65
CA LEU A 53 2.19 -10.65 -12.08
C LEU A 53 3.19 -11.77 -12.38
N VAL A 54 3.16 -12.88 -11.63
CA VAL A 54 4.00 -14.05 -11.88
C VAL A 54 3.50 -14.85 -13.10
N GLU A 55 2.20 -15.09 -13.19
CA GLU A 55 1.61 -15.98 -14.20
C GLU A 55 1.51 -15.33 -15.59
N GLN A 56 1.15 -14.06 -15.66
CA GLN A 56 0.94 -13.35 -16.93
C GLN A 56 2.17 -12.54 -17.32
N GLU A 57 2.68 -11.74 -16.39
CA GLU A 57 3.74 -10.77 -16.68
C GLU A 57 5.16 -11.31 -16.44
N LYS A 58 5.27 -12.50 -15.79
CA LYS A 58 6.55 -13.16 -15.47
C LYS A 58 7.48 -12.32 -14.59
N TYR A 59 6.91 -11.45 -13.76
CA TYR A 59 7.65 -10.68 -12.76
C TYR A 59 7.61 -11.33 -11.38
N VAL A 60 8.74 -11.24 -10.66
CA VAL A 60 8.82 -11.57 -9.24
C VAL A 60 8.73 -10.26 -8.46
N VAL A 61 7.73 -10.12 -7.60
CA VAL A 61 7.47 -8.93 -6.80
C VAL A 61 7.21 -9.30 -5.34
N GLU A 62 7.51 -8.38 -4.43
CA GLU A 62 7.00 -8.42 -3.05
C GLU A 62 5.54 -7.93 -3.00
N GLY A 63 4.82 -8.20 -1.90
CA GLY A 63 3.42 -7.77 -1.78
C GLY A 63 3.24 -6.26 -1.83
N GLY A 64 4.19 -5.48 -1.28
CA GLY A 64 4.21 -4.02 -1.42
C GLY A 64 4.24 -3.54 -2.87
N GLY A 65 5.00 -4.23 -3.72
CA GLY A 65 5.06 -3.96 -5.17
C GLY A 65 3.80 -4.38 -5.93
N ALA A 66 3.00 -5.30 -5.38
CA ALA A 66 1.76 -5.76 -5.99
C ALA A 66 0.53 -4.90 -5.62
N VAL A 67 0.58 -4.10 -4.56
CA VAL A 67 -0.58 -3.31 -4.05
C VAL A 67 -1.15 -2.35 -5.10
N GLY A 68 -0.32 -1.79 -5.98
CA GLY A 68 -0.81 -0.90 -7.04
C GLY A 68 -1.59 -1.61 -8.16
N VAL A 69 -1.48 -2.93 -8.25
CA VAL A 69 -2.19 -3.78 -9.24
C VAL A 69 -3.42 -4.45 -8.62
N ALA A 70 -3.38 -4.69 -7.30
CA ALA A 70 -4.45 -5.26 -6.48
C ALA A 70 -5.70 -4.36 -6.44
#